data_AF-A0A2K3K0N0-F1
#
_entry.id   AF-A0A2K3K0N0-F1
#
_cell.length_a   1.000
_cell.length_b   1.000
_cell.length_c   1.000
_cell.angle_alpha   90.00
_cell.angle_beta   90.00
_cell.angle_gamma   90.00
#
_symmetry.space_group_name_H-M   'P 1'
#
loop_
_entity.id
_entity.type
_entity.pdbx_description
1 polymer ?
#
loop_
_entity_poly.entity_id
_entity_poly.type
_entity_poly.pdbx_seq_one_letter_code
_entity_poly.pdbx_strand_id
1 'polypeptide(L)' 'MKIVRKDLARNGPGCVKMVPVDSDDLWYVYNLIAPGDSIMAVTFRKVLRGADNGGRDAHRFKLKLEIEVED' A
#
# COMPACT_ATOMS: atom_id res chain seq x y z
N MET A 1 7.08 7.86 -14.15
CA MET A 1 6.30 7.99 -12.89
C MET A 1 5.57 9.32 -12.85
N LYS A 2 4.31 9.35 -12.40
CA LYS A 2 3.57 10.62 -12.18
C LYS A 2 3.43 10.93 -10.68
N ILE A 3 3.99 12.06 -10.24
CA ILE A 3 3.78 12.56 -8.87
C ILE A 3 2.47 13.36 -8.82
N VAL A 4 1.58 12.99 -7.90
CA VAL A 4 0.24 13.59 -7.72
C VAL A 4 0.20 14.57 -6.55
N ARG A 5 0.94 14.27 -5.47
CA ARG A 5 1.08 15.15 -4.30
C ARG A 5 2.49 14.96 -3.74
N LYS A 6 3.08 16.07 -3.28
CA LYS A 6 4.36 16.09 -2.58
C LYS A 6 4.24 17.03 -1.39
N ASP A 7 4.53 16.51 -0.21
CA ASP A 7 4.48 17.25 1.05
C ASP A 7 5.69 16.83 1.88
N LEU A 8 6.80 17.56 1.73
CA LEU A 8 8.08 17.21 2.34
C LEU A 8 8.58 18.38 3.18
N ALA A 9 8.80 18.14 4.48
CA ALA A 9 9.56 19.06 5.30
C ALA A 9 11.05 18.93 4.99
N ARG A 10 11.77 20.06 4.97
CA ARG A 10 13.23 20.04 4.76
C ARG A 10 13.90 19.27 5.90
N ASN A 11 14.63 18.21 5.57
CA ASN A 11 15.30 17.33 6.52
C ASN A 11 14.36 16.76 7.60
N GLY A 12 13.08 16.59 7.28
CA GLY A 12 12.06 16.13 8.20
C GLY A 12 11.10 15.15 7.55
N PRO A 13 10.01 14.79 8.25
CA PRO A 13 9.02 13.86 7.73
C PRO A 13 8.30 14.44 6.51
N GLY A 14 7.74 13.55 5.71
CA GLY A 14 6.96 13.94 4.55
C GLY A 14 6.23 12.76 3.92
N CYS A 15 5.37 13.06 2.96
CA CYS A 15 4.68 12.06 2.16
C CYS A 15 4.68 12.43 0.68
N VAL A 16 4.68 11.40 -0.16
CA VAL A 16 4.55 11.54 -1.61
C VAL A 16 3.45 10.60 -2.09
N LYS A 17 2.56 11.12 -2.93
CA LYS A 17 1.58 10.32 -3.67
C LYS A 17 2.03 10.25 -5.12
N MET A 18 2.25 9.05 -5.61
CA MET A 18 2.71 8.79 -6.99
C MET A 18 1.85 7.72 -7.66
N VAL A 19 1.86 7.73 -8.99
CA VAL A 19 1.22 6.73 -9.86
C VAL A 19 2.29 6.23 -10.85
N PRO A 20 2.68 4.96 -10.79
CA PRO A 20 3.54 4.33 -11.80
C PRO A 20 2.86 4.35 -13.17
N VAL A 21 3.64 4.61 -14.22
CA VAL A 21 3.20 4.70 -15.62
C VAL A 21 3.79 3.55 -16.45
N ASP A 22 5.02 3.14 -16.15
CA ASP A 22 5.74 2.06 -16.80
C ASP A 22 6.37 1.08 -15.78
N SER A 23 7.10 0.09 -16.26
CA SER A 23 7.79 -0.90 -15.42
C SER A 23 9.01 -0.32 -14.69
N ASP A 24 9.68 0.66 -15.28
CA ASP A 24 10.89 1.26 -14.72
C ASP A 24 10.55 2.05 -13.45
N ASP A 25 9.34 2.61 -13.39
CA ASP A 25 8.79 3.22 -12.18
C ASP A 25 8.76 2.28 -10.97
N LEU A 26 8.52 0.98 -11.17
CA LEU A 26 8.54 0.01 -10.07
C LEU A 26 9.96 -0.18 -9.54
N TRP A 27 10.96 -0.13 -10.42
CA TRP A 27 12.36 -0.15 -10.01
C TRP A 27 12.72 1.10 -9.20
N TYR A 28 12.26 2.28 -9.61
CA TYR A 28 12.48 3.50 -8.83
C TYR A 28 11.79 3.45 -7.46
N VAL A 29 10.53 2.99 -7.39
CA VAL A 29 9.79 2.85 -6.12
C VAL A 29 10.51 1.88 -5.17
N TYR A 30 10.99 0.74 -5.68
CA TYR A 30 11.75 -0.24 -4.89
C TYR A 30 12.97 0.38 -4.21
N ASN A 31 13.69 1.28 -4.91
CA ASN A 31 14.86 1.96 -4.34
C ASN A 31 14.52 3.13 -3.40
N LEU A 32 13.28 3.61 -3.39
CA LEU A 32 12.83 4.71 -2.53
C LEU A 32 12.25 4.23 -1.21
N ILE A 33 11.64 3.04 -1.20
CA ILE A 33 11.01 2.45 -0.02
C ILE A 33 12.09 1.85 0.88
N ALA A 34 12.04 2.17 2.18
CA ALA A 34 12.89 1.58 3.19
C ALA A 34 12.08 0.96 4.34
N PRO A 35 12.67 -0.01 5.08
CA PRO A 35 12.10 -0.49 6.34
C PRO A 35 11.73 0.66 7.29
N GLY A 36 10.54 0.58 7.88
CA GLY A 36 9.95 1.62 8.74
C GLY A 36 9.14 2.69 8.00
N ASP A 37 9.16 2.71 6.66
CA ASP A 37 8.25 3.59 5.90
C ASP A 37 6.80 3.10 6.00
N SER A 38 5.85 4.05 5.99
CA SER A 38 4.42 3.75 5.90
C SER A 38 3.91 3.92 4.48
N ILE A 39 3.33 2.87 3.90
CA ILE A 39 2.83 2.84 2.52
C ILE A 39 1.34 2.58 2.50
N MET A 40 0.61 3.44 1.79
CA MET A 40 -0.82 3.29 1.57
C MET A 40 -1.15 2.98 0.11
N ALA A 41 -1.74 1.80 -0.14
CA ALA A 41 -2.14 1.36 -1.48
C ALA A 41 -3.50 0.64 -1.48
N VAL A 42 -4.06 0.46 -2.67
CA VAL A 42 -5.25 -0.37 -2.86
C VAL A 42 -4.82 -1.84 -2.91
N THR A 43 -5.40 -2.65 -2.03
CA THR A 43 -5.14 -4.08 -1.92
C THR A 43 -6.44 -4.88 -2.06
N PHE A 44 -6.30 -6.19 -2.24
CA PHE A 44 -7.44 -7.10 -2.22
C PHE A 44 -7.22 -8.16 -1.15
N ARG A 45 -8.14 -8.26 -0.19
CA ARG A 45 -8.02 -9.20 0.93
C ARG A 45 -9.16 -10.20 0.91
N LYS A 46 -8.82 -11.48 1.06
CA LYS A 46 -9.80 -12.54 1.33
C LYS A 46 -10.15 -12.49 2.81
N VAL A 47 -11.43 -12.34 3.11
CA VAL A 47 -11.98 -12.35 4.47
C VAL A 47 -12.81 -13.60 4.62
N LEU A 48 -12.46 -14.40 5.62
CA LEU A 48 -13.19 -15.60 6.02
C LEU A 48 -14.11 -15.21 7.17
N ARG A 49 -15.41 -15.48 7.04
CA ARG A 49 -16.39 -15.34 8.13
C ARG A 49 -16.82 -16.74 8.55
N GLY A 50 -16.68 -17.04 9.83
CA GLY A 50 -17.32 -18.20 10.43
C GLY A 50 -18.79 -17.87 10.65
N ALA A 51 -19.69 -18.74 10.22
CA ALA A 51 -21.10 -18.68 10.58
C ALA A 51 -21.36 -19.63 11.77
N ASP A 52 -22.22 -19.23 12.71
CA ASP A 52 -22.51 -19.96 13.96
C ASP A 52 -23.05 -21.39 13.73
N ASN A 53 -23.47 -21.69 12.51
CA ASN A 53 -23.99 -22.95 12.00
C ASN A 53 -22.95 -23.79 11.21
N GLY A 54 -21.65 -23.52 11.37
CA GLY A 54 -20.56 -24.36 10.86
C GLY A 54 -20.18 -24.12 9.39
N GLY A 55 -20.86 -23.19 8.71
CA GLY A 55 -20.49 -22.71 7.37
C GLY A 55 -19.29 -21.77 7.42
N ARG A 56 -18.42 -21.83 6.40
CA ARG A 56 -17.32 -20.87 6.20
C ARG A 56 -17.56 -20.11 4.91
N ASP A 57 -17.89 -18.82 5.03
CA ASP A 57 -18.05 -17.93 3.89
C ASP A 57 -16.75 -17.17 3.62
N ALA A 58 -16.35 -17.09 2.35
CA ALA A 58 -15.13 -16.42 1.92
C ALA A 58 -15.44 -15.34 0.90
N HIS A 59 -15.06 -14.10 1.20
CA HIS A 59 -15.29 -12.95 0.31
C HIS A 59 -13.99 -12.20 0.04
N ARG A 60 -13.81 -11.71 -1.18
CA ARG A 60 -12.65 -10.89 -1.56
C ARG A 60 -13.06 -9.42 -1.58
N PHE A 61 -12.45 -8.61 -0.73
CA PHE A 61 -12.73 -7.18 -0.60
C PHE A 61 -11.59 -6.35 -1.17
N LYS A 62 -11.94 -5.30 -1.91
CA LYS A 62 -11.03 -4.23 -2.31
C LYS A 62 -10.93 -3.23 -1.15
N LEU A 63 -9.73 -3.01 -0.64
CA LEU A 63 -9.48 -2.15 0.52
C LEU A 63 -8.34 -1.19 0.20
N LYS A 64 -8.30 -0.06 0.90
CA LYS A 64 -7.11 0.80 0.92
C LYS A 64 -6.48 0.63 2.29
N LEU A 65 -5.30 0.02 2.32
CA LEU A 65 -4.59 -0.27 3.56
C LEU A 65 -3.30 0.52 3.58
N GLU A 66 -2.95 0.96 4.78
CA GLU A 66 -1.66 1.52 5.13
C GLU A 66 -0.91 0.46 5.94
N ILE A 67 0.33 0.18 5.55
CA ILE A 67 1.19 -0.81 6.19
C ILE A 67 2.58 -0.20 6.43
N GLU A 68 3.23 -0.65 7.49
CA GLU A 68 4.64 -0.39 7.72
C GLU A 68 5.47 -1.42 6.93
N VAL A 69 6.57 -0.96 6.33
CA VAL A 69 7.50 -1.81 5.60
C VAL A 69 8.43 -2.49 6.59
N GLU A 70 8.41 -3.82 6.61
CA GLU A 70 9.32 -4.62 7.45
C GLU A 70 10.64 -4.88 6.72
N ASP A 71 10.57 -5.43 5.49
CA ASP A 71 11.72 -5.90 4.70
C ASP A 71 11.62 -5.51 3.21
#